data_AF-A0AAW0NJD6-F1
#
_entry.id   AF-A0AAW0NJD6-F1
#
_cell.length_a   1.000
_cell.length_b   1.000
_cell.length_c   1.000
_cell.angle_alpha   90.00
_cell.angle_beta   90.00
_cell.angle_gamma   90.00
#
_symmetry.space_group_name_H-M   'P 1'
#
loop_
_entity.id
_entity.type
_entity.pdbx_description
1 polymer ?
#
loop_
_entity_poly.entity_id
_entity_poly.type
_entity_poly.pdbx_seq_one_letter_code
_entity_poly.pdbx_strand_id
1 'polypeptide(L)'
;MYLINLHRIDKDVRRCDRTYWYFTPENLEKLRNIMCSYVWLHLDIGYVQGMCDLLAPLLVILDDEVMAFSCFTELMKRMNQNFPHGGAMDTHFANMRSLIQILDSELFELMQQNGDYTHFYFCYRWFLLDFKREMVYDDVFSVWETIWAAMHTSSEHFVLFIALALVEMYRDIILENNMDFTDIIKFFNEMAERHDVPKVLNMARDLVHKVQTLIENK
;
A
#
# COMPACT_ATOMS: atom_id res chain seq x y z
N MET A 1 0.16 0.96 -29.27
CA MET A 1 0.45 1.19 -27.84
C MET A 1 -0.83 1.36 -27.02
N TYR A 2 -1.71 2.32 -27.35
CA TYR A 2 -2.97 2.54 -26.61
C TYR A 2 -3.92 1.33 -26.57
N LEU A 3 -4.11 0.60 -27.68
CA LEU A 3 -4.99 -0.59 -27.72
C LEU A 3 -4.57 -1.70 -26.74
N ILE A 4 -3.27 -1.85 -26.48
CA ILE A 4 -2.76 -2.83 -25.50
C ILE A 4 -3.14 -2.38 -24.08
N ASN A 5 -3.01 -1.09 -23.79
CA ASN A 5 -3.44 -0.54 -22.50
C ASN A 5 -4.95 -0.68 -22.31
N LEU A 6 -5.75 -0.38 -23.33
CA LEU A 6 -7.21 -0.50 -23.27
C LEU A 6 -7.65 -1.92 -22.88
N HIS A 7 -7.05 -2.95 -23.49
CA HIS A 7 -7.34 -4.33 -23.13
C HIS A 7 -7.00 -4.67 -21.67
N ARG A 8 -5.89 -4.12 -21.14
CA ARG A 8 -5.49 -4.32 -19.74
C ARG A 8 -6.41 -3.57 -18.77
N ILE A 9 -6.82 -2.35 -19.13
CA ILE A 9 -7.81 -1.57 -18.38
C ILE A 9 -9.13 -2.33 -18.31
N ASP A 10 -9.66 -2.79 -19.45
CA ASP A 10 -10.92 -3.53 -19.51
C ASP A 10 -10.87 -4.80 -18.64
N LYS A 11 -9.73 -5.50 -18.64
CA LYS A 11 -9.52 -6.69 -17.80
C LYS A 11 -9.57 -6.36 -16.31
N ASP A 12 -8.92 -5.26 -15.89
CA ASP A 12 -8.80 -4.89 -14.48
C ASP A 12 -10.06 -4.22 -13.92
N VAL A 13 -10.68 -3.32 -14.69
CA VAL A 13 -11.99 -2.73 -14.34
C VAL A 13 -13.00 -3.83 -14.11
N ARG A 14 -13.06 -4.83 -15.00
CA ARG A 14 -14.02 -5.94 -14.86
C ARG A 14 -13.85 -6.71 -13.56
N ARG A 15 -12.69 -6.70 -12.90
CA ARG A 15 -12.47 -7.44 -11.64
C ARG A 15 -12.36 -6.54 -10.41
N CYS A 16 -12.39 -5.22 -10.60
CA CYS A 16 -12.21 -4.26 -9.51
C CYS A 16 -13.37 -4.37 -8.51
N ASP A 17 -13.03 -4.75 -7.27
CA ASP A 17 -13.84 -4.74 -6.06
C ASP A 17 -15.32 -5.12 -6.26
N ARG A 18 -15.60 -6.15 -7.08
CA ARG A 18 -16.95 -6.55 -7.50
C ARG A 18 -17.92 -6.90 -6.38
N THR A 19 -17.39 -7.25 -5.22
CA THR A 19 -18.19 -7.58 -4.03
C THR A 19 -18.63 -6.33 -3.28
N TYR A 20 -18.02 -5.17 -3.55
CA TYR A 20 -18.36 -3.91 -2.93
C TYR A 20 -19.54 -3.25 -3.66
N TRP A 21 -20.55 -2.81 -2.89
CA TRP A 21 -21.86 -2.39 -3.41
C TRP A 21 -21.80 -1.25 -4.43
N TYR A 22 -20.78 -0.39 -4.33
CA TYR A 22 -20.63 0.79 -5.18
C TYR A 22 -20.31 0.44 -6.64
N PHE A 23 -19.60 -0.67 -6.91
CA PHE A 23 -19.15 -1.02 -8.27
C PHE A 23 -20.23 -1.72 -9.10
N THR A 24 -21.33 -1.01 -9.31
CA THR A 24 -22.35 -1.34 -10.30
C THR A 24 -21.78 -1.24 -11.73
N PRO A 25 -22.45 -1.81 -12.76
CA PRO A 25 -22.00 -1.67 -14.14
C PRO A 25 -21.79 -0.21 -14.60
N GLU A 26 -22.62 0.72 -14.11
CA GLU A 26 -22.50 2.14 -14.39
C GLU A 26 -21.23 2.74 -13.76
N ASN A 27 -20.98 2.47 -12.48
CA ASN A 27 -19.79 2.99 -11.79
C ASN A 27 -18.49 2.32 -12.25
N LEU A 28 -18.55 1.08 -12.75
CA LEU A 28 -17.41 0.45 -13.44
C LEU A 28 -17.10 1.15 -14.77
N GLU A 29 -18.10 1.68 -15.49
CA GLU A 29 -17.84 2.48 -16.69
C GLU A 29 -17.20 3.82 -16.33
N LYS A 30 -17.63 4.49 -15.25
CA LYS A 30 -16.93 5.68 -14.73
C LYS A 30 -15.45 5.37 -14.43
N LEU A 31 -15.17 4.28 -13.72
CA LEU A 31 -13.81 3.82 -13.41
C LEU A 31 -12.98 3.63 -14.70
N ARG A 32 -13.60 3.01 -15.71
CA ARG A 32 -13.00 2.78 -17.02
C ARG A 32 -12.69 4.07 -17.77
N ASN A 33 -13.63 5.02 -17.79
CA ASN A 33 -13.49 6.30 -18.48
C ASN A 33 -12.31 7.11 -17.92
N ILE A 34 -12.24 7.20 -16.59
CA ILE A 34 -11.13 7.88 -15.89
C ILE A 34 -9.80 7.21 -16.24
N MET A 35 -9.74 5.88 -16.16
CA MET A 35 -8.50 5.14 -16.43
C MET A 35 -8.04 5.31 -17.88
N CYS A 36 -8.97 5.26 -18.83
CA CYS A 36 -8.67 5.51 -20.25
C CYS A 36 -8.14 6.95 -20.45
N SER A 37 -8.78 7.92 -19.82
CA SER A 37 -8.41 9.34 -19.92
C SER A 37 -7.03 9.60 -19.32
N TYR A 38 -6.73 9.06 -18.15
CA TYR A 38 -5.43 9.19 -17.51
C TYR A 38 -4.33 8.55 -18.38
N VAL A 39 -4.54 7.32 -18.84
CA VAL A 39 -3.55 6.61 -19.66
C VAL A 39 -3.35 7.28 -21.02
N TRP A 40 -4.39 7.88 -21.60
CA TRP A 40 -4.27 8.66 -22.84
C TRP A 40 -3.35 9.86 -22.68
N LEU A 41 -3.39 10.53 -21.53
CA LEU A 41 -2.52 11.67 -21.22
C LEU A 41 -1.08 11.26 -20.84
N HIS A 42 -0.89 10.01 -20.43
CA HIS A 42 0.39 9.47 -19.94
C HIS A 42 0.78 8.19 -20.69
N LEU A 43 0.80 8.24 -22.03
CA LEU A 43 1.06 7.08 -22.89
C LEU A 43 2.47 6.48 -22.73
N ASP A 44 3.42 7.29 -22.29
CA ASP A 44 4.79 6.91 -21.97
C ASP A 44 4.87 5.97 -20.76
N ILE A 45 4.04 6.20 -19.75
CA ILE A 45 3.88 5.31 -18.58
C ILE A 45 2.93 4.15 -18.93
N GLY A 46 1.81 4.48 -19.58
CA GLY A 46 0.75 3.52 -19.92
C GLY A 46 -0.05 3.06 -18.70
N TYR A 47 -0.79 1.97 -18.87
CA TYR A 47 -1.52 1.32 -17.78
C TYR A 47 -0.59 0.36 -17.02
N VAL A 48 -0.66 0.37 -15.68
CA VAL A 48 0.01 -0.61 -14.83
C VAL A 48 -1.02 -1.24 -13.89
N GLN A 49 -0.91 -2.56 -13.70
CA GLN A 49 -1.82 -3.30 -12.82
C GLN A 49 -1.71 -2.75 -11.39
N GLY A 50 -2.85 -2.47 -10.78
CA GLY A 50 -2.96 -1.81 -9.48
C GLY A 50 -3.48 -0.37 -9.56
N MET A 51 -3.40 0.29 -10.72
CA MET A 51 -3.94 1.65 -10.89
C MET A 51 -5.45 1.73 -10.66
N CYS A 52 -6.22 0.71 -11.08
CA CYS A 52 -7.66 0.66 -10.78
C CYS A 52 -7.93 0.63 -9.27
N ASP A 53 -7.04 0.01 -8.50
CA ASP A 53 -7.21 -0.15 -7.05
C ASP A 53 -6.93 1.16 -6.32
N LEU A 54 -6.01 1.96 -6.86
CA LEU A 54 -5.75 3.33 -6.38
C LEU A 54 -6.88 4.30 -6.77
N LEU A 55 -7.50 4.12 -7.93
CA LEU A 55 -8.62 4.97 -8.34
C LEU A 55 -9.92 4.66 -7.59
N ALA A 56 -10.15 3.38 -7.28
CA ALA A 56 -11.41 2.90 -6.71
C ALA A 56 -11.87 3.66 -5.44
N PRO A 57 -11.04 3.87 -4.40
CA PRO A 57 -11.39 4.69 -3.23
C PRO A 57 -11.80 6.11 -3.57
N LEU A 58 -11.08 6.78 -4.47
CA LEU A 58 -11.38 8.15 -4.87
C LEU A 58 -12.75 8.24 -5.54
N LEU A 59 -13.07 7.27 -6.40
CA LEU A 59 -14.38 7.23 -7.04
C LEU A 59 -15.50 6.92 -6.04
N VAL A 60 -15.27 5.99 -5.10
CA VAL A 60 -16.25 5.66 -4.05
C VAL A 60 -16.59 6.86 -3.18
N ILE A 61 -15.60 7.66 -2.78
CA ILE A 61 -15.82 8.79 -1.86
C ILE A 61 -16.33 10.05 -2.56
N LEU A 62 -15.89 10.31 -3.80
CA LEU A 62 -16.26 11.52 -4.54
C LEU A 62 -17.55 11.35 -5.37
N ASP A 63 -17.83 10.13 -5.84
CA ASP A 63 -18.93 9.77 -6.75
C ASP A 63 -19.06 10.69 -7.99
N ASP A 64 -17.95 11.27 -8.44
CA ASP A 64 -17.87 12.21 -9.55
C ASP A 64 -16.65 11.91 -10.42
N GLU A 65 -16.88 11.73 -11.73
CA GLU A 65 -15.83 11.29 -12.66
C GLU A 65 -14.70 12.32 -12.80
N VAL A 66 -15.04 13.61 -12.81
CA VAL A 66 -14.09 14.70 -13.02
C VAL A 66 -13.25 14.93 -11.76
N MET A 67 -13.89 14.99 -10.59
CA MET A 67 -13.19 15.14 -9.32
C MET A 67 -12.29 13.93 -9.04
N ALA A 68 -12.78 12.70 -9.26
CA ALA A 68 -11.98 11.49 -9.10
C ALA A 68 -10.79 11.46 -10.07
N PHE A 69 -10.97 11.87 -11.33
CA PHE A 69 -9.87 12.01 -12.29
C PHE A 69 -8.82 13.03 -11.82
N SER A 70 -9.25 14.21 -11.35
CA SER A 70 -8.34 15.24 -10.84
C SER A 70 -7.55 14.76 -9.63
N CYS A 71 -8.21 14.17 -8.63
CA CYS A 71 -7.55 13.61 -7.46
C CYS A 71 -6.61 12.45 -7.81
N PHE A 72 -7.02 11.58 -8.73
CA PHE A 72 -6.21 10.45 -9.18
C PHE A 72 -4.93 10.92 -9.88
N THR A 73 -5.02 11.98 -10.70
CA THR A 73 -3.86 12.57 -11.36
C THR A 73 -2.83 13.07 -10.34
N GLU A 74 -3.27 13.73 -9.26
CA GLU A 74 -2.38 14.16 -8.17
C GLU A 74 -1.83 12.97 -7.37
N LEU A 75 -2.66 11.99 -7.04
CA LEU A 75 -2.23 10.77 -6.34
C LEU A 75 -1.12 10.04 -7.11
N MET A 76 -1.26 9.92 -8.44
CA MET A 76 -0.29 9.22 -9.25
C MET A 76 1.06 9.95 -9.34
N LYS A 77 1.14 11.27 -9.14
CA LYS A 77 2.45 11.96 -9.03
C LYS A 77 3.31 11.37 -7.90
N ARG A 78 2.68 10.98 -6.78
CA ARG A 78 3.34 10.27 -5.68
C ARG A 78 3.50 8.77 -5.97
N MET A 79 2.43 8.10 -6.40
CA MET A 79 2.41 6.64 -6.49
C MET A 79 3.19 6.08 -7.70
N ASN A 80 3.41 6.87 -8.77
CA ASN A 80 4.13 6.42 -9.96
C ASN A 80 5.52 5.83 -9.64
N GLN A 81 6.20 6.35 -8.62
CA GLN A 81 7.53 5.88 -8.22
C GLN A 81 7.53 4.46 -7.63
N ASN A 82 6.37 3.99 -7.13
CA ASN A 82 6.22 2.66 -6.53
C ASN A 82 5.96 1.57 -7.58
N PHE A 83 5.56 1.95 -8.80
CA PHE A 83 5.41 1.00 -9.90
C PHE A 83 6.77 0.54 -10.44
N PRO A 84 6.86 -0.60 -11.16
CA PRO A 84 8.12 -1.22 -11.56
C PRO A 84 9.13 -0.31 -12.29
N HIS A 85 8.68 0.79 -12.89
CA HIS A 85 9.53 1.73 -13.62
C HIS A 85 10.10 2.86 -12.75
N GLY A 86 9.63 3.00 -11.50
CA GLY A 86 9.91 4.16 -10.64
C GLY A 86 11.01 3.96 -9.59
N GLY A 87 11.38 2.72 -9.26
CA GLY A 87 12.53 2.42 -8.41
C GLY A 87 12.40 2.71 -6.90
N ALA A 88 11.31 3.32 -6.43
CA ALA A 88 11.15 3.63 -5.00
C ALA A 88 10.98 2.38 -4.13
N MET A 89 10.50 1.27 -4.71
CA MET A 89 10.24 0.03 -3.98
C MET A 89 11.51 -0.55 -3.32
N ASP A 90 12.65 -0.52 -3.99
CA ASP A 90 13.91 -1.01 -3.43
C ASP A 90 14.34 -0.19 -2.21
N THR A 91 14.07 1.13 -2.24
CA THR A 91 14.33 2.01 -1.09
C THR A 91 13.37 1.71 0.06
N HIS A 92 12.09 1.45 -0.21
CA HIS A 92 11.16 1.03 0.83
C HIS A 92 11.61 -0.26 1.53
N PHE A 93 12.05 -1.26 0.77
CA PHE A 93 12.55 -2.53 1.35
C PHE A 93 13.85 -2.37 2.12
N ALA A 94 14.78 -1.57 1.62
CA ALA A 94 16.00 -1.25 2.34
C ALA A 94 15.69 -0.54 3.68
N ASN A 95 14.79 0.43 3.67
CA ASN A 95 14.41 1.16 4.88
C ASN A 95 13.63 0.28 5.87
N MET A 96 12.71 -0.57 5.39
CA MET A 96 12.02 -1.56 6.23
C MET A 96 13.00 -2.49 6.94
N ARG A 97 14.02 -2.97 6.22
CA ARG A 97 15.09 -3.78 6.81
C ARG A 97 15.75 -3.04 7.97
N SER A 98 16.20 -1.81 7.72
CA SER A 98 16.91 -1.03 8.72
C SER A 98 16.03 -0.74 9.94
N LEU A 99 14.74 -0.42 9.73
CA LEU A 99 13.80 -0.17 10.81
C LEU A 99 13.60 -1.41 11.68
N ILE A 100 13.32 -2.57 11.09
CA ILE A 100 13.14 -3.82 11.85
C ILE A 100 14.44 -4.19 12.58
N GLN A 101 15.60 -4.10 11.92
CA GLN A 101 16.88 -4.40 12.55
C GLN A 101 17.16 -3.52 13.78
N ILE A 102 16.76 -2.24 13.74
CA ILE A 102 16.98 -1.29 14.84
C ILE A 102 15.94 -1.47 15.96
N LEU A 103 14.69 -1.73 15.59
CA LEU A 103 13.56 -1.67 16.53
C LEU A 103 13.17 -3.03 17.11
N ASP A 104 13.47 -4.12 16.40
CA ASP A 104 13.17 -5.51 16.78
C ASP A 104 14.20 -6.49 16.17
N SER A 105 15.34 -6.62 16.85
CA SER A 105 16.44 -7.48 16.40
C SER A 105 16.09 -8.97 16.40
N GLU A 106 15.21 -9.41 17.29
CA GLU A 106 14.78 -10.82 17.38
C GLU A 106 13.97 -11.22 16.14
N LEU A 107 13.00 -10.38 15.76
CA LEU A 107 12.24 -10.60 14.53
C LEU A 107 13.13 -10.51 13.28
N PHE A 108 14.07 -9.57 13.27
CA PHE A 108 15.07 -9.48 12.21
C PHE A 108 15.89 -10.77 12.07
N GLU A 109 16.34 -11.34 13.18
CA GLU A 109 17.11 -12.58 13.21
C GLU A 109 16.29 -13.77 12.72
N LEU A 110 15.02 -13.90 13.13
CA LEU A 110 14.12 -14.93 12.60
C LEU A 110 13.98 -14.82 11.07
N MET A 111 13.79 -13.61 10.54
CA MET A 111 13.68 -13.37 9.10
C MET A 111 14.97 -13.70 8.35
N GLN A 112 16.15 -13.56 8.98
CA GLN A 112 17.45 -13.90 8.39
C GLN A 112 17.74 -15.41 8.41
N GLN A 113 17.36 -16.10 9.49
CA GLN A 113 17.68 -17.52 9.69
C GLN A 113 17.07 -18.43 8.62
N ASN A 114 15.93 -18.04 8.05
CA ASN A 114 15.20 -18.88 7.11
C ASN A 114 15.68 -18.78 5.65
N GLY A 115 16.62 -17.90 5.28
CA GLY A 115 17.25 -17.83 3.94
C GLY A 115 17.51 -16.38 3.42
N ASP A 116 17.85 -16.22 2.12
CA ASP A 116 18.16 -14.92 1.47
C ASP A 116 16.89 -14.06 1.23
N TYR A 117 16.11 -13.88 2.29
CA TYR A 117 14.81 -13.19 2.31
C TYR A 117 14.95 -11.73 2.71
N THR A 118 16.11 -11.16 2.39
CA THR A 118 16.39 -9.78 2.68
C THR A 118 15.35 -8.86 2.01
N HIS A 119 14.76 -9.18 0.88
CA HIS A 119 14.01 -8.19 0.10
C HIS A 119 12.59 -7.80 0.57
N PHE A 120 12.06 -8.31 1.69
CA PHE A 120 10.76 -7.87 2.24
C PHE A 120 9.57 -7.91 1.26
N TYR A 121 9.60 -8.78 0.24
CA TYR A 121 8.58 -8.78 -0.82
C TYR A 121 7.14 -9.03 -0.33
N PHE A 122 6.93 -9.56 0.88
CA PHE A 122 5.60 -9.71 1.45
C PHE A 122 4.85 -8.37 1.58
N CYS A 123 5.57 -7.25 1.79
CA CYS A 123 4.98 -5.91 1.84
C CYS A 123 4.99 -5.17 0.49
N TYR A 124 5.38 -5.81 -0.62
CA TYR A 124 5.37 -5.20 -1.96
C TYR A 124 3.99 -4.62 -2.30
N ARG A 125 2.93 -5.40 -2.10
CA ARG A 125 1.55 -4.98 -2.39
C ARG A 125 1.10 -3.82 -1.50
N TRP A 126 1.60 -3.79 -0.26
CA TRP A 126 1.28 -2.74 0.71
C TRP A 126 1.74 -1.38 0.22
N PHE A 127 3.01 -1.27 -0.20
CA PHE A 127 3.56 -0.01 -0.72
C PHE A 127 3.08 0.32 -2.13
N LEU A 128 2.82 -0.69 -2.97
CA LEU A 128 2.31 -0.46 -4.32
C LEU A 128 0.93 0.21 -4.29
N LEU A 129 0.08 -0.16 -3.33
CA LEU A 129 -1.33 0.21 -3.29
C LEU A 129 -1.73 1.02 -2.06
N ASP A 130 -0.76 1.54 -1.30
CA ASP A 130 -0.99 2.16 0.02
C ASP A 130 -1.99 1.36 0.86
N PHE A 131 -1.72 0.07 1.04
CA PHE A 131 -2.49 -0.86 1.86
C PHE A 131 -3.95 -1.10 1.42
N LYS A 132 -4.39 -0.62 0.24
CA LYS A 132 -5.78 -0.78 -0.26
C LYS A 132 -6.31 -2.22 -0.23
N ARG A 133 -5.42 -3.20 -0.38
CA ARG A 133 -5.75 -4.64 -0.41
C ARG A 133 -5.71 -5.31 0.95
N GLU A 134 -5.26 -4.60 1.97
CA GLU A 134 -5.15 -5.13 3.33
C GLU A 134 -6.27 -4.62 4.22
N MET A 135 -7.04 -3.62 3.78
CA MET A 135 -8.00 -2.88 4.60
C MET A 135 -9.36 -2.76 3.90
N VAL A 136 -10.43 -2.72 4.69
CA VAL A 136 -11.77 -2.37 4.19
C VAL A 136 -11.83 -0.88 3.83
N TYR A 137 -12.82 -0.46 3.03
CA TYR A 137 -12.87 0.91 2.50
C TYR A 137 -12.79 2.02 3.57
N ASP A 138 -13.56 1.91 4.66
CA ASP A 138 -13.55 2.90 5.74
C ASP A 138 -12.14 3.09 6.36
N ASP A 139 -11.41 1.98 6.49
CA ASP A 139 -10.04 1.96 6.98
C ASP A 139 -9.05 2.48 5.94
N VAL A 140 -9.25 2.19 4.65
CA VAL A 140 -8.43 2.72 3.55
C VAL A 140 -8.47 4.24 3.57
N PHE A 141 -9.65 4.85 3.72
CA PHE A 141 -9.78 6.30 3.80
C PHE A 141 -8.98 6.86 4.98
N SER A 142 -9.15 6.28 6.16
CA SER A 142 -8.44 6.68 7.37
C SER A 142 -6.91 6.56 7.24
N VAL A 143 -6.43 5.47 6.62
CA VAL A 143 -5.01 5.23 6.37
C VAL A 143 -4.45 6.24 5.37
N TRP A 144 -5.16 6.52 4.28
CA TRP A 144 -4.70 7.45 3.24
C TRP A 144 -4.65 8.89 3.74
N GLU A 145 -5.70 9.35 4.43
CA GLU A 145 -5.72 10.66 5.08
C GLU A 145 -4.55 10.81 6.06
N THR A 146 -4.27 9.76 6.85
CA THR A 146 -3.14 9.76 7.79
C THR A 146 -1.80 9.84 7.06
N ILE A 147 -1.58 9.05 5.99
CA ILE A 147 -0.34 9.08 5.21
C ILE A 147 -0.11 10.49 4.63
N TRP A 148 -1.15 11.10 4.05
CA TRP A 148 -1.04 12.42 3.42
C TRP A 148 -0.80 13.52 4.46
N ALA A 149 -1.47 13.47 5.62
CA ALA A 149 -1.25 14.43 6.69
C ALA A 149 0.11 14.26 7.37
N ALA A 150 0.57 13.02 7.56
CA ALA A 150 1.85 12.70 8.20
C ALA A 150 3.05 13.27 7.43
N MET A 151 2.96 13.33 6.10
CA MET A 151 3.99 13.94 5.24
C MET A 151 4.32 15.39 5.65
N HIS A 152 3.36 16.13 6.22
CA HIS A 152 3.53 17.54 6.60
C HIS A 152 3.70 17.75 8.10
N THR A 153 3.54 16.71 8.92
CA THR A 153 3.43 16.86 10.38
C THR A 153 4.41 15.99 11.15
N SER A 154 4.83 14.84 10.62
CA SER A 154 5.66 13.88 11.36
C SER A 154 6.74 13.20 10.50
N SER A 155 6.39 12.65 9.34
CA SER A 155 7.33 11.91 8.49
C SER A 155 6.84 11.78 7.04
N GLU A 156 7.73 12.07 6.08
CA GLU A 156 7.50 11.80 4.65
C GLU A 156 7.44 10.29 4.33
N HIS A 157 7.89 9.43 5.26
CA HIS A 157 7.95 7.98 5.09
C HIS A 157 7.00 7.22 6.02
N PHE A 158 5.88 7.84 6.40
CA PHE A 158 4.91 7.27 7.34
C PHE A 158 4.40 5.86 6.94
N VAL A 159 4.34 5.57 5.62
CA VAL A 159 3.99 4.23 5.09
C VAL A 159 4.87 3.11 5.63
N LEU A 160 6.16 3.37 5.91
CA LEU A 160 7.07 2.38 6.48
C LEU A 160 6.68 2.02 7.92
N PHE A 161 6.21 3.01 8.68
CA PHE A 161 5.79 2.82 10.06
C PHE A 161 4.45 2.10 10.16
N ILE A 162 3.55 2.29 9.19
CA ILE A 162 2.33 1.47 9.07
C ILE A 162 2.68 0.01 8.77
N ALA A 163 3.59 -0.22 7.81
CA ALA A 163 4.05 -1.58 7.49
C ALA A 163 4.72 -2.24 8.69
N LEU A 164 5.57 -1.52 9.42
CA LEU A 164 6.20 -2.02 10.64
C LEU A 164 5.18 -2.30 11.74
N ALA A 165 4.22 -1.40 11.96
CA ALA A 165 3.16 -1.59 12.95
C ALA A 165 2.30 -2.83 12.66
N LEU A 166 2.03 -3.13 11.38
CA LEU A 166 1.35 -4.38 11.00
C LEU A 166 2.16 -5.60 11.39
N VAL A 167 3.47 -5.58 11.16
CA VAL A 167 4.36 -6.69 11.54
C VAL A 167 4.43 -6.83 13.07
N GLU A 168 4.65 -5.73 13.79
CA GLU A 168 4.69 -5.68 15.26
C GLU A 168 3.38 -6.15 15.91
N MET A 169 2.22 -5.84 15.31
CA MET A 169 0.92 -6.26 15.81
C MET A 169 0.77 -7.78 15.91
N TYR A 170 1.44 -8.51 15.01
CA TYR A 170 1.41 -9.97 14.96
C TYR A 170 2.75 -10.60 15.33
N ARG A 171 3.67 -9.82 15.91
CA ARG A 171 5.03 -10.24 16.28
C ARG A 171 5.05 -11.56 17.06
N ASP A 172 4.28 -11.63 18.14
CA ASP A 172 4.28 -12.81 19.01
C ASP A 172 3.81 -14.06 18.26
N ILE A 173 2.80 -13.93 17.40
CA ILE A 173 2.31 -15.04 16.56
C ILE A 173 3.41 -15.49 15.58
N ILE A 174 4.11 -14.55 14.94
CA ILE A 174 5.18 -14.84 13.98
C ILE A 174 6.32 -15.59 14.67
N LEU A 175 6.76 -15.12 15.85
CA LEU A 175 7.86 -15.70 16.62
C LEU A 175 7.49 -17.06 17.22
N GLU A 176 6.35 -17.18 17.89
CA GLU A 176 5.92 -18.42 18.55
C GLU A 176 5.73 -19.58 17.57
N ASN A 177 5.29 -19.27 16.35
CA ASN A 177 5.13 -20.28 15.30
C ASN A 177 6.38 -20.47 14.44
N ASN A 178 7.47 -19.72 14.72
CA ASN A 178 8.71 -19.73 13.94
C ASN A 178 8.43 -19.61 12.43
N MET A 179 7.54 -18.67 12.07
CA MET A 179 7.03 -18.55 10.71
C MET A 179 8.15 -18.24 9.73
N ASP A 180 8.21 -19.01 8.65
CA ASP A 180 9.08 -18.69 7.53
C ASP A 180 8.49 -17.58 6.64
N PHE A 181 9.23 -17.20 5.59
CA PHE A 181 8.78 -16.15 4.67
C PHE A 181 7.47 -16.50 3.94
N THR A 182 7.27 -17.76 3.59
CA THR A 182 6.05 -18.25 2.92
C THR A 182 4.87 -18.20 3.87
N ASP A 183 5.09 -18.59 5.13
CA ASP A 183 4.10 -18.53 6.20
C ASP A 183 3.66 -17.08 6.45
N ILE A 184 4.61 -16.13 6.52
CA ILE A 184 4.31 -14.71 6.68
C ILE A 184 3.44 -14.18 5.53
N ILE A 185 3.80 -14.50 4.27
CA ILE A 185 2.99 -14.10 3.11
C ILE A 185 1.58 -14.68 3.21
N LYS A 186 1.47 -15.96 3.54
CA LYS A 186 0.17 -16.64 3.65
C LYS A 186 -0.66 -16.02 4.78
N PHE A 187 -0.05 -15.81 5.93
CA PHE A 187 -0.68 -15.20 7.10
C PHE A 187 -1.25 -13.83 6.78
N PHE A 188 -0.46 -12.91 6.22
CA PHE A 188 -0.96 -11.57 5.90
C PHE A 188 -2.01 -11.59 4.79
N ASN A 189 -1.90 -12.47 3.81
CA ASN A 189 -2.97 -12.63 2.80
C ASN A 189 -4.29 -13.13 3.42
N GLU A 190 -4.23 -14.01 4.42
CA GLU A 190 -5.42 -14.49 5.15
C GLU A 190 -6.00 -13.44 6.10
N MET A 191 -5.17 -12.52 6.57
CA MET A 191 -5.53 -11.41 7.46
C MET A 191 -5.97 -10.13 6.72
N ALA A 192 -5.87 -10.09 5.39
CA ALA A 192 -6.38 -8.99 4.60
C ALA A 192 -7.84 -8.65 4.97
N GLU A 193 -8.10 -7.36 5.16
CA GLU A 193 -9.38 -6.78 5.60
C GLU A 193 -9.80 -7.16 7.03
N ARG A 194 -8.91 -7.73 7.85
CA ARG A 194 -9.18 -8.17 9.24
C ARG A 194 -8.28 -7.51 10.28
N HIS A 195 -7.45 -6.56 9.87
CA HIS A 195 -6.55 -5.85 10.78
C HIS A 195 -7.31 -4.83 11.65
N ASP A 196 -6.86 -4.62 12.89
CA ASP A 196 -7.34 -3.52 13.73
C ASP A 196 -6.61 -2.22 13.31
N VAL A 197 -7.15 -1.54 12.30
CA VAL A 197 -6.49 -0.38 11.68
C VAL A 197 -6.30 0.80 12.64
N PRO A 198 -7.28 1.17 13.50
CA PRO A 198 -7.05 2.19 14.51
C PRO A 198 -5.86 1.86 15.42
N LYS A 199 -5.69 0.59 15.82
CA LYS A 199 -4.53 0.16 16.59
C LYS A 199 -3.24 0.21 15.76
N VAL A 200 -3.25 -0.23 14.50
CA VAL A 200 -2.09 -0.13 13.59
C VAL A 200 -1.62 1.33 13.47
N LEU A 201 -2.54 2.28 13.25
CA LEU A 201 -2.18 3.69 13.08
C LEU A 201 -1.60 4.32 14.36
N ASN A 202 -2.12 3.94 15.53
CA ASN A 202 -1.55 4.38 16.80
C ASN A 202 -0.15 3.79 17.02
N MET A 203 0.03 2.48 16.78
CA MET A 203 1.36 1.84 16.86
C MET A 203 2.35 2.47 15.88
N ALA A 204 1.93 2.76 14.64
CA ALA A 204 2.76 3.44 13.65
C ALA A 204 3.23 4.82 14.14
N ARG A 205 2.33 5.59 14.76
CA ARG A 205 2.68 6.87 15.39
C ARG A 205 3.70 6.68 16.50
N ASP A 206 3.53 5.71 17.38
CA ASP A 206 4.45 5.45 18.50
C ASP A 206 5.83 5.03 18.00
N LEU A 207 5.89 4.23 16.93
CA LEU A 207 7.15 3.83 16.27
C LEU A 207 7.91 5.04 15.69
N VAL A 208 7.21 6.02 15.11
CA VAL A 208 7.84 7.29 14.67
C VAL A 208 8.51 8.00 15.85
N HIS A 209 7.79 8.17 16.97
CA HIS A 209 8.33 8.82 18.16
C HIS A 209 9.51 8.07 18.76
N LYS A 210 9.45 6.72 18.77
CA LYS A 210 10.55 5.86 19.22
C LYS A 210 11.81 6.09 18.39
N VAL A 211 11.69 6.15 17.06
CA VAL A 211 12.83 6.43 16.17
C VAL A 211 13.38 7.85 16.37
N GLN A 212 12.52 8.86 16.48
CA GLN A 212 12.95 10.24 16.73
C GLN A 212 13.74 10.36 18.03
N THR A 213 13.24 9.73 19.11
CA THR A 213 13.91 9.70 20.41
C THR A 213 15.28 9.00 20.33
N LEU A 214 15.41 7.92 19.55
CA LEU A 214 16.69 7.23 19.35
C LEU A 214 17.71 8.08 18.56
N ILE A 215 17.25 8.95 17.68
CA ILE A 215 18.11 9.87 16.92
C ILE A 215 18.57 11.04 17.81
N GLU A 216 17.68 11.59 18.63
CA GLU A 216 17.99 12.71 19.55
C GLU A 216 18.96 12.32 20.68
N ASN A 217 18.97 11.05 21.07
CA ASN A 217 19.86 10.53 22.11
C ASN A 217 21.24 10.06 21.58
N LYS A 218 21.56 10.31 20.31
CA LYS A 218 22.88 10.07 19.70
C LYS A 218 23.63 11.38 19.46
#